data_AF-A0A7C7GLA2-F1
#
_entry.id   AF-A0A7C7GLA2-F1
#
_cell.length_a   1.000
_cell.length_b   1.000
_cell.length_c   1.000
_cell.angle_alpha   90.00
_cell.angle_beta   90.00
_cell.angle_gamma   90.00
#
_symmetry.space_group_name_H-M   'P 1'
#
loop_
_entity.id
_entity.type
_entity.pdbx_description
1 polymer ?
#
loop_
_entity_poly.entity_id
_entity_poly.type
_entity_poly.pdbx_seq_one_letter_code
_entity_poly.pdbx_strand_id
1 'polypeptide(L)'
;MSSKNGKPNGQSFDLSQAEIKKLLKKVPSGIKAYIGYLEQQIKNMANIGLSLSKEKDMNVLLENILLEAKRITNADGGTLYMKTDDDRLRFEIMMTDSLNFHMGGTSGKDIPFYPVKLYDEGKPN
;
A
#
# COMPACT_ATOMS: atom_id res chain seq x y z
N MET A 1 34.96 30.23 27.10
CA MET A 1 34.66 29.94 25.67
C MET A 1 34.03 28.54 25.63
N SER A 2 32.73 28.42 25.89
CA SER A 2 31.63 28.39 24.91
C SER A 2 31.85 27.36 23.78
N SER A 3 31.21 26.20 23.91
CA SER A 3 30.51 25.59 22.77
C SER A 3 29.30 24.82 23.29
N LYS A 4 28.13 25.43 23.11
CA LYS A 4 26.82 24.79 23.21
C LYS A 4 26.56 24.12 21.86
N ASN A 5 26.47 22.79 21.82
CA ASN A 5 25.86 22.11 20.68
C ASN A 5 24.43 21.72 21.03
N GLY A 6 23.50 22.45 20.43
CA GLY A 6 22.07 22.28 20.58
C GLY A 6 21.60 20.94 20.04
N LYS A 7 20.72 20.29 20.80
CA LYS A 7 19.88 19.20 20.30
C LYS A 7 19.04 19.72 19.12
N PRO A 8 18.84 18.93 18.05
CA PRO A 8 17.90 19.28 17.02
C PRO A 8 16.48 19.36 17.62
N ASN A 9 15.83 20.51 17.42
CA ASN A 9 14.43 20.76 17.67
C ASN A 9 13.57 19.81 16.83
N GLY A 10 13.28 18.61 17.35
CA GLY A 10 12.07 17.89 17.00
C GLY A 10 10.97 18.34 17.95
N GLN A 11 10.07 19.23 17.52
CA GLN A 11 8.85 19.50 18.28
C GLN A 11 8.06 18.19 18.39
N SER A 12 8.11 17.55 19.55
CA SER A 12 7.13 16.54 19.92
C SER A 12 5.78 17.23 19.99
N PHE A 13 4.89 16.95 19.04
CA PHE A 13 3.48 17.33 19.09
C PHE A 13 2.75 16.47 20.13
N ASP A 14 3.17 16.55 21.39
CA ASP A 14 2.49 15.86 22.48
C ASP A 14 1.43 16.80 23.07
N LEU A 15 0.35 16.98 22.31
CA LEU A 15 -0.84 17.70 22.77
C LEU A 15 -1.67 16.74 23.62
N SER A 16 -2.07 17.18 24.81
CA SER A 16 -3.02 16.42 25.61
C SER A 16 -4.36 16.29 24.88
N GLN A 17 -5.13 15.23 25.20
CA GLN A 17 -6.47 15.02 24.64
C GLN A 17 -7.41 16.22 24.85
N ALA A 18 -7.21 16.98 25.95
CA ALA A 18 -7.95 18.20 26.24
C ALA A 18 -7.60 19.34 25.29
N GLU A 19 -6.31 19.52 24.97
CA GLU A 19 -5.82 20.55 24.05
C GLU A 19 -6.25 20.26 22.62
N ILE A 20 -6.14 19.00 22.18
CA ILE A 20 -6.65 18.56 20.86
C ILE A 20 -8.13 18.87 20.73
N LYS A 21 -8.95 18.54 21.74
CA LYS A 21 -10.39 18.81 21.72
C LYS A 21 -10.72 20.30 21.66
N LYS A 22 -9.92 21.15 22.31
CA LYS A 22 -10.07 22.62 22.27
C LYS A 22 -9.70 23.18 20.90
N LEU A 23 -8.66 22.66 20.26
CA LEU A 23 -8.26 23.05 18.90
C LEU A 23 -9.31 22.62 17.88
N LEU A 24 -9.76 21.36 17.94
CA LEU A 24 -10.78 20.81 17.03
C LEU A 24 -12.12 21.57 17.08
N LYS A 25 -12.46 22.19 18.21
CA LYS A 25 -13.66 23.05 18.31
C LYS A 25 -13.57 24.35 17.50
N LYS A 26 -12.36 24.83 17.21
CA LYS A 26 -12.11 26.06 16.46
C LYS A 26 -11.91 25.80 14.96
N VAL A 27 -11.86 24.55 14.55
CA VAL A 27 -11.61 24.14 13.17
C VAL A 27 -12.92 24.19 12.36
N PRO A 28 -12.92 24.77 11.14
CA PRO A 28 -14.06 24.73 10.23
C PRO A 28 -14.57 23.31 9.99
N SER A 29 -15.88 23.13 9.83
CA SER A 29 -16.53 21.82 9.66
C SER A 29 -15.95 20.99 8.51
N GLY A 30 -15.59 21.63 7.40
CA GLY A 30 -14.95 20.95 6.25
C GLY A 30 -13.60 20.33 6.59
N ILE A 31 -12.75 21.04 7.36
CA ILE A 31 -11.45 20.52 7.79
C ILE A 31 -11.64 19.38 8.81
N LYS A 32 -12.62 19.51 9.72
CA LYS A 32 -12.95 18.43 10.66
C LYS A 32 -13.40 17.16 9.94
N ALA A 33 -14.21 17.28 8.88
CA ALA A 33 -14.62 16.15 8.05
C ALA A 33 -13.43 15.52 7.33
N TYR A 34 -12.52 16.33 6.79
CA TYR A 34 -11.30 15.86 6.14
C TYR A 34 -10.35 15.11 7.11
N ILE A 35 -10.16 15.62 8.34
CA ILE A 35 -9.40 14.92 9.39
C ILE A 35 -10.04 13.57 9.69
N GLY A 36 -11.37 13.51 9.86
CA GLY A 36 -12.08 12.25 10.08
C GLY A 36 -11.92 11.27 8.92
N TYR A 37 -11.93 11.77 7.68
CA TYR A 37 -11.63 10.96 6.49
C TYR A 37 -10.22 10.37 6.53
N LEU A 38 -9.19 11.18 6.84
CA LEU A 38 -7.80 10.72 6.94
C LEU A 38 -7.62 9.68 8.06
N GLU A 39 -8.21 9.91 9.24
CA GLU A 39 -8.20 8.94 10.34
C GLU A 39 -8.81 7.61 9.90
N GLN A 40 -9.88 7.63 9.11
CA GLN A 40 -10.49 6.42 8.57
C GLN A 40 -9.57 5.72 7.57
N GLN A 41 -8.88 6.45 6.68
CA GLN A 41 -7.93 5.86 5.74
C GLN A 41 -6.76 5.19 6.48
N ILE A 42 -6.20 5.84 7.50
CA ILE A 42 -5.11 5.27 8.32
C ILE A 42 -5.58 3.98 9.01
N LYS A 43 -6.77 3.98 9.60
CA LYS A 43 -7.35 2.77 10.22
C LYS A 43 -7.53 1.65 9.21
N ASN A 44 -8.04 1.96 8.03
CA ASN A 44 -8.20 0.97 6.95
C ASN A 44 -6.85 0.37 6.55
N MET A 45 -5.83 1.19 6.32
CA MET A 45 -4.47 0.73 6.01
C MET A 45 -3.88 -0.15 7.10
N ALA A 46 -4.07 0.20 8.38
CA ALA A 46 -3.60 -0.61 9.49
C ALA A 46 -4.30 -1.99 9.55
N ASN A 47 -5.61 -2.03 9.31
CA ASN A 47 -6.38 -3.27 9.28
C ASN A 47 -5.97 -4.16 8.10
N ILE A 48 -5.70 -3.57 6.93
CA ILE A 48 -5.16 -4.27 5.76
C ILE A 48 -3.81 -4.88 6.12
N GLY A 49 -2.86 -4.08 6.61
CA GLY A 49 -1.53 -4.58 6.98
C GLY A 49 -1.60 -5.71 8.02
N LEU A 50 -2.50 -5.61 9.00
CA LEU A 50 -2.74 -6.68 9.97
C LEU A 50 -3.30 -7.94 9.31
N SER A 51 -4.27 -7.82 8.41
CA SER A 51 -4.87 -8.96 7.70
C SER A 51 -3.84 -9.66 6.82
N LEU A 52 -3.08 -8.89 6.04
CA LEU A 52 -1.98 -9.40 5.22
C LEU A 52 -0.92 -10.11 6.07
N SER A 53 -0.58 -9.58 7.25
CA SER A 53 0.43 -10.19 8.13
C SER A 53 0.02 -11.55 8.72
N LYS A 54 -1.29 -11.86 8.74
CA LYS A 54 -1.83 -13.12 9.25
C LYS A 54 -2.07 -14.15 8.15
N GLU A 55 -2.06 -13.73 6.90
CA GLU A 55 -2.31 -14.62 5.77
C GLU A 55 -1.10 -15.54 5.55
N LYS A 56 -1.38 -16.83 5.38
CA LYS A 56 -0.36 -17.88 5.18
C LYS A 56 -0.37 -18.40 3.76
N ASP A 57 -1.49 -18.29 3.06
CA ASP A 57 -1.59 -18.65 1.66
C ASP A 57 -1.04 -17.53 0.78
N MET A 58 0.03 -17.82 0.03
CA MET A 58 0.69 -16.83 -0.82
C MET A 58 -0.24 -16.29 -1.91
N ASN A 59 -1.12 -17.12 -2.50
CA ASN A 59 -2.03 -16.67 -3.55
C ASN A 59 -3.05 -15.68 -3.00
N VAL A 60 -3.61 -15.99 -1.83
CA VAL A 60 -4.55 -15.09 -1.12
C VAL A 60 -3.85 -13.81 -0.71
N LEU A 61 -2.62 -13.90 -0.19
CA LEU A 61 -1.83 -12.74 0.21
C LEU A 61 -1.58 -11.80 -0.96
N LEU A 62 -1.07 -12.32 -2.07
CA LEU A 62 -0.75 -11.53 -3.26
C LEU A 62 -2.00 -10.91 -3.88
N GLU A 63 -3.13 -11.62 -3.88
CA GLU A 63 -4.39 -11.07 -4.40
C GLU A 63 -4.93 -9.95 -3.52
N ASN A 64 -4.91 -10.12 -2.20
CA ASN A 64 -5.30 -9.07 -1.26
C ASN A 64 -4.40 -7.83 -1.41
N ILE A 65 -3.09 -8.01 -1.60
CA ILE A 65 -2.17 -6.89 -1.88
C ILE A 65 -2.61 -6.14 -3.15
N LEU A 66 -2.87 -6.87 -4.24
CA LEU A 66 -3.25 -6.26 -5.51
C LEU A 66 -4.60 -5.54 -5.44
N LEU A 67 -5.60 -6.16 -4.82
CA LEU A 67 -6.94 -5.58 -4.63
C LEU A 67 -6.88 -4.30 -3.78
N GLU A 68 -6.10 -4.30 -2.70
CA GLU A 68 -5.94 -3.11 -1.86
C GLU A 68 -5.17 -1.99 -2.57
N ALA A 69 -4.12 -2.34 -3.33
CA ALA A 69 -3.41 -1.37 -4.17
C ALA A 69 -4.34 -0.73 -5.21
N LYS A 70 -5.19 -1.54 -5.88
CA LYS A 70 -6.22 -1.04 -6.81
C LYS A 70 -7.22 -0.12 -6.11
N ARG A 71 -7.72 -0.51 -4.94
CA ARG A 71 -8.67 0.30 -4.16
C ARG A 71 -8.09 1.65 -3.73
N ILE A 72 -6.83 1.69 -3.27
CA ILE A 72 -6.16 2.92 -2.84
C ILE A 72 -5.91 3.86 -4.02
N THR A 73 -5.53 3.31 -5.17
CA THR A 73 -5.21 4.08 -6.39
C THR A 73 -6.42 4.37 -7.27
N ASN A 74 -7.58 3.80 -6.95
CA ASN A 74 -8.77 3.81 -7.78
C ASN A 74 -8.49 3.31 -9.22
N ALA A 75 -7.71 2.24 -9.34
CA ALA A 75 -7.34 1.64 -10.61
C ALA A 75 -8.32 0.56 -11.06
N ASP A 76 -8.64 0.53 -12.36
CA ASP A 76 -9.49 -0.50 -13.00
C ASP A 76 -8.80 -1.87 -13.11
N GLY A 77 -7.47 -1.87 -13.21
CA GLY A 77 -6.67 -3.07 -13.41
C GLY A 77 -5.37 -3.08 -12.61
N GLY A 78 -4.75 -4.24 -12.55
CA GLY A 78 -3.49 -4.45 -11.85
C GLY A 78 -2.83 -5.74 -12.29
N THR A 79 -1.50 -5.77 -12.21
CA THR A 79 -0.70 -6.97 -12.41
C THR A 79 0.33 -7.07 -11.31
N LEU A 80 0.47 -8.26 -10.73
CA LEU A 80 1.49 -8.56 -9.75
C LEU A 80 2.51 -9.53 -10.34
N TYR A 81 3.78 -9.19 -10.20
CA TYR A 81 4.91 -10.02 -10.60
C TYR A 81 5.70 -10.44 -9.38
N MET A 82 6.24 -11.65 -9.42
CA MET A 82 7.26 -12.08 -8.48
C MET A 82 8.58 -12.28 -9.22
N LYS A 83 9.65 -11.76 -8.63
CA LYS A 83 10.98 -11.93 -9.16
C LYS A 83 11.43 -13.37 -8.95
N THR A 84 11.96 -14.00 -10.00
CA THR A 84 12.60 -15.32 -9.93
C THR A 84 14.09 -15.20 -9.59
N ASP A 85 14.70 -16.32 -9.18
CA ASP A 85 16.13 -16.38 -8.85
C ASP A 85 17.04 -16.05 -10.05
N ASP A 86 16.56 -16.27 -11.28
CA ASP A 86 17.27 -15.97 -12.53
C ASP A 86 16.97 -14.57 -13.10
N ASP A 87 16.61 -13.62 -12.23
CA ASP A 87 16.34 -12.21 -12.57
C ASP A 87 15.24 -12.03 -13.65
N ARG A 88 14.14 -12.77 -13.51
CA ARG A 88 12.94 -12.59 -14.35
C ARG A 88 11.73 -12.19 -13.51
N LEU A 89 10.71 -11.66 -14.16
CA LEU A 89 9.41 -11.33 -13.59
C LEU A 89 8.40 -12.38 -14.02
N ARG A 90 8.01 -13.25 -13.09
CA ARG A 90 6.90 -14.19 -13.29
C ARG A 90 5.60 -13.49 -12.96
N PHE A 91 4.61 -13.61 -13.83
CA PHE A 91 3.26 -13.14 -13.56
C PHE A 91 2.63 -14.01 -12.46
N GLU A 92 2.14 -13.38 -11.40
CA GLU A 92 1.38 -14.05 -10.34
C GLU A 92 -0.12 -13.78 -10.48
N ILE A 93 -0.50 -12.55 -10.83
CA ILE A 93 -1.90 -12.12 -10.93
C ILE A 93 -2.01 -11.11 -12.06
N MET A 94 -3.02 -11.25 -12.89
CA MET A 94 -3.44 -10.23 -13.85
C MET A 94 -4.95 -10.03 -13.71
N MET A 95 -5.38 -8.79 -13.45
CA MET A 95 -6.78 -8.48 -13.19
C MET A 95 -7.20 -7.16 -13.84
N THR A 96 -8.37 -7.11 -14.46
CA THR A 96 -8.99 -5.89 -15.00
C THR A 96 -10.51 -6.01 -14.91
N ASP A 97 -11.14 -5.10 -14.15
CA ASP A 97 -12.54 -5.25 -13.76
C ASP A 97 -13.47 -4.94 -14.93
N SER A 98 -13.20 -3.84 -15.66
CA SER A 98 -13.96 -3.44 -16.85
C SER A 98 -14.00 -4.50 -17.96
N LEU A 99 -13.01 -5.41 -17.99
CA LEU A 99 -12.92 -6.50 -18.96
C LEU A 99 -13.38 -7.85 -18.41
N ASN A 100 -13.82 -7.91 -17.14
CA ASN A 100 -14.09 -9.15 -16.41
C ASN A 100 -12.93 -10.16 -16.55
N PHE A 101 -11.70 -9.66 -16.45
CA PHE A 101 -10.49 -10.42 -16.68
C PHE A 101 -9.77 -10.68 -15.36
N HIS A 102 -9.47 -11.94 -15.07
CA HIS A 102 -8.74 -12.36 -13.89
C HIS A 102 -8.03 -13.70 -14.16
N MET A 103 -6.71 -13.73 -14.00
CA MET A 103 -5.85 -14.91 -14.07
C MET A 103 -4.80 -14.87 -12.96
N GLY A 104 -4.36 -16.05 -12.50
CA GLY A 104 -3.45 -16.20 -11.38
C GLY A 104 -4.12 -15.97 -10.03
N GLY A 105 -3.34 -15.78 -8.97
CA GLY A 105 -3.85 -15.58 -7.61
C GLY A 105 -4.82 -16.69 -7.20
N THR A 106 -6.01 -16.32 -6.72
CA THR A 106 -7.06 -17.26 -6.31
C THR A 106 -8.08 -17.59 -7.42
N SER A 107 -7.88 -17.07 -8.64
CA SER A 107 -8.82 -17.27 -9.76
C SER A 107 -8.96 -18.72 -10.23
N GLY A 108 -7.98 -19.58 -9.92
CA GLY A 108 -7.88 -20.95 -10.45
C GLY A 108 -7.56 -21.02 -11.95
N LYS A 109 -7.25 -19.89 -12.60
CA LYS A 109 -6.86 -19.83 -14.02
C LYS A 109 -5.37 -19.56 -14.13
N ASP A 110 -4.65 -20.45 -14.80
CA ASP A 110 -3.22 -20.28 -15.02
C ASP A 110 -2.92 -19.10 -15.96
N ILE A 111 -1.76 -18.47 -15.77
CA ILE A 111 -1.25 -17.42 -16.64
C ILE A 111 -0.32 -18.06 -17.69
N PRO A 112 -0.68 -18.05 -18.99
CA PRO A 112 0.08 -18.75 -20.03
C PRO A 112 1.30 -17.96 -20.55
N PHE A 113 1.77 -16.95 -19.80
CA PHE A 113 2.88 -16.09 -20.21
C PHE A 113 4.18 -16.51 -19.53
N TYR A 114 5.25 -16.57 -20.31
CA TYR A 114 6.59 -16.85 -19.78
C TYR A 114 7.12 -15.68 -18.95
N PRO A 115 7.96 -15.95 -17.93
CA PRO A 115 8.60 -14.89 -17.15
C PRO A 115 9.43 -13.93 -18.01
N VAL A 116 9.24 -12.63 -17.78
CA VAL A 116 9.90 -11.55 -18.53
C VAL A 116 11.30 -11.33 -17.99
N LYS A 117 12.31 -11.23 -18.85
CA LYS A 117 13.69 -10.92 -18.40
C LYS A 117 13.78 -9.49 -17.88
N LEU A 118 14.42 -9.29 -16.72
CA LEU A 118 14.75 -7.95 -16.23
C LEU A 118 15.93 -7.31 -16.97
N TYR A 119 16.79 -8.13 -17.57
CA TYR A 119 17.98 -7.69 -18.29
C TYR A 119 18.04 -8.31 -19.67
N ASP A 120 18.47 -7.51 -20.65
CA ASP A 120 18.82 -7.95 -21.99
C ASP A 120 20.27 -7.58 -22.30
N GLU A 121 21.07 -8.56 -22.71
CA GLU A 121 22.51 -8.41 -22.95
C GLU A 121 23.29 -7.69 -21.81
N GLY A 122 22.86 -7.89 -20.55
CA GLY A 122 23.47 -7.27 -19.37
C GLY A 122 23.05 -5.82 -19.11
N LYS A 123 22.10 -5.27 -19.88
CA LYS A 123 21.47 -3.96 -19.64
C LYS A 123 20.06 -4.15 -19.10
N PRO A 124 19.55 -3.25 -18.23
CA PRO A 124 18.15 -3.26 -17.85
C PRO A 124 17.25 -3.22 -19.09
N ASN A 125 16.25 -4.10 -19.13
CA ASN A 125 15.20 -4.13 -20.15
C ASN A 125 14.20 -2.97 -19.94
#